data_AF-A0A7T8HF93-F1
#
_entry.id   AF-A0A7T8HF93-F1
#
_cell.length_a   1.000
_cell.length_b   1.000
_cell.length_c   1.000
_cell.angle_alpha   90.00
_cell.angle_beta   90.00
_cell.angle_gamma   90.00
#
_symmetry.space_group_name_H-M   'P 1'
#
loop_
_entity.id
_entity.type
_entity.pdbx_description
1 polymer ?
#
loop_
_entity_poly.entity_id
_entity_poly.type
_entity_poly.pdbx_seq_one_letter_code
_entity_poly.pdbx_strand_id
1 'polypeptide(L)'
;GDQPPHLTLKDDDVPVQVNYELYDGPEGRFCPAGVYEYVPREDDSEGMKRYHAQNCIHCKTCDIKDFNQNINWVCPEGGGGPAYDGM
;
A
#
# COMPACT_ATOMS: atom_id res chain seq x y z
N GLY A 1 1.03 11.63 11.49
CA GLY A 1 0.59 13.02 11.29
C GLY A 1 -0.75 13.00 10.57
N ASP A 2 -1.49 14.09 10.67
CA ASP A 2 -2.72 14.29 9.91
C ASP A 2 -2.38 14.85 8.52
N GLN A 3 -1.84 13.97 7.65
CA GLN A 3 -1.52 14.29 6.27
C GLN A 3 -2.26 13.31 5.35
N PRO A 4 -2.67 13.73 4.14
CA PRO A 4 -3.29 12.81 3.20
C PRO A 4 -2.35 11.65 2.84
N PRO A 5 -2.87 10.45 2.55
CA PRO A 5 -2.05 9.34 2.09
C PRO A 5 -1.31 9.72 0.80
N HIS A 6 0.02 9.61 0.82
CA HIS A 6 0.88 9.84 -0.35
C HIS A 6 0.95 8.63 -1.29
N LEU A 7 0.25 7.55 -0.94
CA LEU A 7 0.04 6.37 -1.76
C LEU A 7 -1.38 6.46 -2.30
N THR A 8 -1.50 6.92 -3.53
CA THR A 8 -2.80 7.11 -4.20
C THR A 8 -3.09 5.93 -5.13
N LEU A 9 -4.37 5.66 -5.37
CA LEU A 9 -4.81 4.72 -6.39
C LEU A 9 -5.43 5.44 -7.56
N LYS A 10 -5.27 4.88 -8.76
CA LYS A 10 -6.03 5.31 -9.94
C LYS A 10 -7.47 4.78 -9.89
N ASP A 11 -7.64 3.59 -9.33
CA ASP A 11 -8.91 2.89 -9.15
C ASP A 11 -8.90 2.13 -7.80
N ASP A 12 -9.87 2.42 -6.94
CA ASP A 12 -9.99 1.85 -5.60
C ASP A 12 -10.49 0.40 -5.58
N ASP A 13 -11.07 -0.10 -6.68
CA ASP A 13 -11.61 -1.45 -6.77
C ASP A 13 -10.53 -2.49 -7.15
N VAL A 14 -9.52 -2.07 -7.92
CA VAL A 14 -8.45 -2.94 -8.45
C VAL A 14 -7.70 -3.75 -7.37
N PRO A 15 -7.35 -3.20 -6.18
CA PRO A 15 -6.67 -3.99 -5.17
C PRO A 15 -7.43 -5.25 -4.75
N VAL A 16 -8.76 -5.16 -4.59
CA VAL A 16 -9.56 -6.30 -4.16
C VAL A 16 -9.92 -7.15 -5.38
N GLN A 17 -10.53 -6.54 -6.41
CA GLN A 17 -11.10 -7.27 -7.55
C GLN A 17 -10.04 -7.87 -8.49
N VAL A 18 -8.79 -7.41 -8.43
CA VAL A 18 -7.74 -7.88 -9.32
C VAL A 18 -6.51 -8.34 -8.54
N ASN A 19 -5.89 -7.47 -7.74
CA ASN A 19 -4.63 -7.80 -7.07
C ASN A 19 -4.83 -8.94 -6.06
N TYR A 20 -5.91 -8.89 -5.28
CA TYR A 20 -6.25 -9.93 -4.33
C TYR A 20 -6.83 -11.17 -5.01
N GLU A 21 -7.92 -11.02 -5.77
CA GLU A 21 -8.61 -12.15 -6.39
C GLU A 21 -7.74 -12.99 -7.34
N LEU A 22 -6.85 -12.36 -8.12
CA LEU A 22 -6.03 -13.08 -9.12
C LEU A 22 -4.62 -13.41 -8.62
N TYR A 23 -4.06 -12.61 -7.70
CA TYR A 23 -2.64 -12.69 -7.33
C TYR A 23 -2.40 -12.78 -5.82
N ASP A 24 -3.45 -12.98 -5.01
CA ASP A 24 -3.36 -13.16 -3.55
C ASP A 24 -2.67 -11.98 -2.84
N GLY A 25 -3.01 -10.76 -3.30
CA GLY A 25 -2.65 -9.50 -2.65
C GLY A 25 -1.13 -9.27 -2.54
N PRO A 26 -0.40 -9.26 -3.67
CA PRO A 26 1.06 -9.24 -3.68
C PRO A 26 1.64 -8.02 -2.95
N GLU A 27 0.94 -6.89 -2.89
CA GLU A 27 1.39 -5.71 -2.17
C GLU A 27 1.50 -5.90 -0.66
N GLY A 28 0.76 -6.85 -0.08
CA GLY A 28 0.93 -7.23 1.31
C GLY A 28 2.22 -8.01 1.57
N ARG A 29 2.88 -8.51 0.52
CA ARG A 29 4.10 -9.33 0.59
C ARG A 29 5.35 -8.59 0.13
N PHE A 30 5.28 -7.89 -0.99
CA PHE A 30 6.44 -7.16 -1.51
C PHE A 30 6.71 -5.86 -0.74
N CYS A 31 5.71 -5.33 -0.01
CA CYS A 31 5.90 -4.10 0.75
C CYS A 31 6.77 -4.40 1.97
N PRO A 32 7.99 -3.82 2.07
CA PRO A 32 8.90 -4.13 3.17
C PRO A 32 8.46 -3.55 4.52
N ALA A 33 7.40 -2.74 4.54
CA ALA A 33 6.96 -1.99 5.71
C ALA A 33 5.50 -2.30 6.13
N GLY A 34 4.87 -3.32 5.53
CA GLY A 34 3.50 -3.72 5.90
C GLY A 34 2.47 -2.61 5.72
N VAL A 35 2.61 -1.80 4.66
CA VAL A 35 1.68 -0.68 4.40
C VAL A 35 0.31 -1.17 3.94
N TYR A 36 0.26 -2.28 3.21
CA TYR A 36 -0.96 -2.84 2.65
C TYR A 36 -1.33 -4.10 3.41
N GLU A 37 -2.54 -4.14 3.95
CA GLU A 37 -3.04 -5.28 4.70
C GLU A 37 -4.43 -5.65 4.17
N TYR A 38 -4.62 -6.92 3.85
CA TYR A 38 -5.92 -7.50 3.51
C TYR A 38 -6.47 -8.17 4.76
N VAL A 39 -7.56 -7.64 5.30
CA VAL A 39 -8.25 -8.23 6.46
C VAL A 39 -9.59 -8.82 6.02
N PRO A 40 -9.98 -9.98 6.60
CA PRO A 40 -11.32 -10.50 6.43
C PRO A 40 -12.37 -9.49 6.92
N ARG A 41 -13.51 -9.42 6.24
CA ARG A 41 -14.68 -8.69 6.71
C ARG A 41 -15.43 -9.49 7.77
N GLU A 42 -16.31 -8.84 8.51
CA GLU A 42 -17.15 -9.48 9.54
C GLU A 42 -18.08 -10.58 8.99
N ASP A 43 -18.38 -10.54 7.68
CA ASP A 43 -19.17 -11.53 6.95
C ASP A 43 -18.31 -12.65 6.33
N ASP A 44 -17.06 -12.79 6.77
CA ASP A 44 -16.08 -13.78 6.27
C ASP A 44 -15.73 -13.61 4.78
N SER A 45 -16.13 -12.48 4.18
CA SER A 45 -15.68 -12.13 2.83
C SER A 45 -14.28 -11.51 2.87
N GLU A 46 -13.39 -11.97 2.01
CA GLU A 46 -12.06 -11.40 1.86
C GLU A 46 -12.18 -10.13 1.02
N GLY A 47 -11.90 -8.95 1.59
CA GLY A 47 -12.03 -7.73 0.80
C GLY A 47 -12.00 -6.39 1.52
N MET A 48 -11.52 -6.30 2.76
CA MET A 48 -11.20 -4.98 3.33
C MET A 48 -9.70 -4.74 3.31
N LYS A 49 -9.29 -3.79 2.47
CA LYS A 49 -7.91 -3.31 2.42
C LYS A 49 -7.72 -2.20 3.46
N ARG A 50 -6.75 -2.37 4.36
CA ARG A 50 -6.27 -1.30 5.25
C ARG A 50 -4.95 -0.75 4.70
N TYR A 51 -4.82 0.58 4.76
CA TYR A 51 -3.62 1.30 4.37
C TYR A 51 -2.95 1.93 5.59
N HIS A 52 -1.79 1.41 5.97
CA HIS A 52 -0.93 1.95 7.01
C HIS A 52 0.12 2.88 6.40
N ALA A 53 -0.33 3.95 5.73
CA ALA A 53 0.55 4.87 4.99
C ALA A 53 1.65 5.50 5.86
N GLN A 54 1.42 5.58 7.17
CA GLN A 54 2.40 6.07 8.16
C GLN A 54 3.63 5.17 8.28
N ASN A 55 3.53 3.88 7.92
CA ASN A 55 4.64 2.93 7.95
C ASN A 55 5.56 3.05 6.73
N CYS A 56 5.17 3.81 5.69
CA CYS A 56 5.88 3.84 4.42
C CYS A 56 7.34 4.31 4.58
N ILE A 57 8.30 3.50 4.11
CA ILE A 57 9.74 3.81 4.13
C ILE A 57 10.24 4.40 2.80
N HIS A 58 9.34 4.83 1.92
CA HIS A 58 9.65 5.49 0.65
C HIS A 58 10.49 4.66 -0.35
N CYS A 59 10.51 3.32 -0.22
CA CYS A 59 11.27 2.43 -1.09
C CYS A 59 10.78 2.37 -2.56
N LYS A 60 9.56 2.85 -2.84
CA LYS A 60 8.88 2.84 -4.17
C LYS A 60 8.55 1.47 -4.75
N THR A 61 8.78 0.37 -4.03
CA THR A 61 8.49 -0.99 -4.53
C THR A 61 7.04 -1.15 -5.00
N CYS A 62 6.08 -0.59 -4.28
CA CYS A 62 4.66 -0.67 -4.63
C CYS A 62 4.30 0.01 -5.95
N ASP A 63 4.89 1.18 -6.22
CA ASP A 63 4.73 1.92 -7.47
C ASP A 63 5.28 1.12 -8.67
N ILE A 64 6.32 0.32 -8.44
CA ILE A 64 7.03 -0.45 -9.49
C ILE A 64 6.42 -1.84 -9.70
N LYS A 65 6.02 -2.53 -8.61
CA LYS A 65 5.67 -3.95 -8.63
C LYS A 65 4.18 -4.24 -8.72
N ASP A 66 3.32 -3.23 -8.59
CA ASP A 66 1.90 -3.40 -8.83
C ASP A 66 1.64 -3.81 -10.29
N PHE A 67 1.04 -4.99 -10.48
CA PHE A 67 0.80 -5.60 -11.78
C PHE A 67 -0.04 -4.70 -12.71
N ASN A 68 -0.97 -3.96 -12.13
CA ASN A 68 -1.87 -3.08 -12.87
C ASN A 68 -1.36 -1.64 -12.96
N GLN A 69 -0.19 -1.33 -12.37
CA GLN A 69 0.31 0.04 -12.26
C GLN A 69 -0.77 1.01 -11.74
N ASN A 70 -1.55 0.56 -10.75
CA ASN A 70 -2.66 1.28 -10.14
C ASN A 70 -2.20 2.15 -8.97
N ILE A 71 -1.22 1.69 -8.20
CA ILE A 71 -0.59 2.47 -7.13
C ILE A 71 0.25 3.59 -7.77
N ASN A 72 0.06 4.81 -7.27
CA ASN A 72 0.84 5.99 -7.61
C ASN A 72 1.45 6.58 -6.34
N TRP A 73 2.78 6.49 -6.22
CA TRP A 73 3.53 7.09 -5.12
C TRP A 73 3.79 8.58 -5.40
N VAL A 74 3.39 9.45 -4.47
CA VAL A 74 3.75 10.86 -4.47
C VAL A 74 4.59 11.20 -3.24
N CYS A 75 5.34 12.30 -3.30
CA CYS A 75 6.13 12.73 -2.14
C CYS A 75 5.20 13.20 -1.02
N PRO A 76 5.29 12.65 0.20
CA PRO A 76 4.56 13.17 1.36
C PRO A 76 5.11 14.53 1.80
N GLU A 77 4.49 15.10 2.83
CA GLU A 77 4.99 16.29 3.50
C GLU A 77 6.45 16.11 3.96
N GLY A 78 7.25 17.17 3.86
CA GLY A 78 8.65 17.15 4.22
C GLY A 78 8.89 16.79 5.69
N GLY A 79 9.88 15.95 5.95
CA GLY A 79 10.19 15.44 7.29
C GLY A 79 9.44 14.16 7.67
N GLY A 80 8.53 13.67 6.84
CA GLY A 80 7.97 12.32 6.95
C GLY A 80 8.88 11.24 6.36
N GLY A 81 8.67 9.99 6.78
CA GLY A 81 9.41 8.83 6.28
C GLY A 81 10.50 8.33 7.23
N PRO A 82 11.41 7.47 6.74
CA PRO A 82 12.39 6.80 7.58
C PRO A 82 13.51 7.75 8.03
N ALA A 83 13.94 7.61 9.28
CA ALA A 83 15.10 8.29 9.85
C ALA A 83 16.28 7.30 9.93
N TYR A 84 16.98 7.12 8.80
CA TYR A 84 18.12 6.23 8.72
C TYR A 84 19.35 6.86 9.39
N ASP A 85 19.99 6.12 10.30
CA ASP A 85 21.30 6.46 10.88
C ASP A 85 22.28 5.31 10.59
N GLY A 86 23.41 5.64 9.95
CA GLY A 86 24.44 4.66 9.58
C GLY A 86 24.01 3.56 8.60
N MET A 87 22.90 3.75 7.87
CA MET A 87 22.40 2.86 6.81
C MET A 87 22.73 3.38 5.42
#